data_AF-R9MPY5-F1
#
_entry.id   AF-R9MPY5-F1
#
_cell.length_a   1.000
_cell.length_b   1.000
_cell.length_c   1.000
_cell.angle_alpha   90.00
_cell.angle_beta   90.00
_cell.angle_gamma   90.00
#
_symmetry.space_group_name_H-M   'P 1'
#
loop_
_entity.id
_entity.type
_entity.pdbx_description
1 polymer ?
#
loop_
_entity_poly.entity_id
_entity_poly.type
_entity_poly.pdbx_seq_one_letter_code
_entity_poly.pdbx_strand_id
1 'polypeptide(L)'
;MQRLQRKCDVLMEENYGELLTEIAKILQKKYTHMSEISRLTNEMAEELSRDDRVSVQMTLGMRGEELEKVRECDHKLHLFISSVPPELREWLTDVLKGKGSSSEEYGKEGSLVTRLAVNIRNVWEKTMTIDRHMNKRLAGADSFYTDR
;
A
#
# COMPACT_ATOMS: atom_id res chain seq x y z
N MET A 1 10.80 -38.79 -4.04
CA MET A 1 10.82 -37.50 -4.79
C MET A 1 9.52 -37.26 -5.55
N GLN A 2 9.07 -38.13 -6.46
CA GLN A 2 7.81 -37.94 -7.23
C GLN A 2 6.50 -37.81 -6.41
N ARG A 3 6.39 -38.45 -5.23
CA ARG A 3 5.20 -38.32 -4.37
C ARG A 3 5.10 -36.98 -3.63
N LEU A 4 6.22 -36.29 -3.39
CA LEU A 4 6.21 -34.94 -2.80
C LEU A 4 5.90 -33.90 -3.87
N GLN A 5 6.47 -34.04 -5.08
CA GLN A 5 6.11 -33.21 -6.24
C GLN A 5 4.61 -33.29 -6.51
N ARG A 6 4.05 -34.51 -6.63
CA ARG A 6 2.60 -34.67 -6.83
C ARG A 6 1.74 -34.12 -5.69
N LYS A 7 2.24 -34.07 -4.46
CA LYS A 7 1.48 -33.50 -3.34
C LYS A 7 1.53 -31.97 -3.37
N CYS A 8 2.64 -31.37 -3.81
CA CYS A 8 2.71 -29.95 -4.13
C CYS A 8 1.86 -29.60 -5.35
N ASP A 9 1.88 -30.42 -6.41
CA ASP A 9 1.09 -30.22 -7.63
C ASP A 9 -0.42 -30.36 -7.37
N VAL A 10 -0.83 -31.29 -6.49
CA VAL A 10 -2.25 -31.45 -6.07
C VAL A 10 -2.68 -30.33 -5.10
N LEU A 11 -1.77 -29.77 -4.29
CA LEU A 11 -2.04 -28.55 -3.52
C LEU A 11 -2.08 -27.30 -4.41
N MET A 12 -1.46 -27.32 -5.60
CA MET A 12 -1.51 -26.22 -6.58
C MET A 12 -2.85 -26.15 -7.33
N GLU A 13 -3.66 -27.22 -7.30
CA GLU A 13 -5.05 -27.22 -7.80
C GLU A 13 -6.07 -26.72 -6.75
N GLU A 14 -5.68 -26.61 -5.48
CA GLU A 14 -6.49 -25.93 -4.45
C GLU A 14 -6.33 -24.41 -4.59
N ASN A 15 -7.20 -23.83 -5.44
CA ASN A 15 -7.50 -22.41 -5.62
C ASN A 15 -6.75 -21.47 -4.65
N TYR A 16 -5.81 -20.66 -5.18
CA TYR A 16 -5.12 -19.58 -4.45
C TYR A 16 -6.05 -18.58 -3.74
N GLY A 17 -7.37 -18.68 -3.93
CA GLY A 17 -8.40 -17.84 -3.35
C GLY A 17 -8.28 -17.60 -1.84
N GLU A 18 -8.00 -18.61 -1.00
CA GLU A 18 -7.87 -18.37 0.45
C GLU A 18 -6.66 -17.48 0.78
N LEU A 19 -5.51 -17.80 0.19
CA LEU A 19 -4.28 -17.00 0.31
C LEU A 19 -4.47 -15.58 -0.22
N LEU A 20 -5.07 -15.44 -1.41
CA LEU A 20 -5.34 -14.14 -2.03
C LEU A 20 -6.35 -13.33 -1.20
N THR A 21 -7.26 -13.99 -0.51
CA THR A 21 -8.18 -13.36 0.45
C THR A 21 -7.41 -12.81 1.65
N GLU A 22 -6.45 -13.55 2.20
CA GLU A 22 -5.60 -13.05 3.29
C GLU A 22 -4.72 -11.87 2.85
N ILE A 23 -4.13 -11.95 1.65
CA ILE A 23 -3.39 -10.83 1.03
C ILE A 23 -4.31 -9.62 0.86
N ALA A 24 -5.54 -9.83 0.36
CA ALA A 24 -6.53 -8.76 0.18
C ALA A 24 -6.93 -8.12 1.52
N LYS A 25 -7.06 -8.88 2.61
CA LYS A 25 -7.30 -8.32 3.95
C LYS A 25 -6.17 -7.40 4.40
N ILE A 26 -4.92 -7.78 4.16
CA ILE A 26 -3.75 -6.94 4.50
C ILE A 26 -3.73 -5.68 3.63
N LEU A 27 -3.97 -5.80 2.33
CA LEU A 27 -4.07 -4.66 1.43
C LEU A 27 -5.22 -3.73 1.79
N GLN A 28 -6.37 -4.27 2.21
CA GLN A 28 -7.50 -3.47 2.66
C GLN A 28 -7.15 -2.66 3.92
N LYS A 29 -6.42 -3.25 4.88
CA LYS A 29 -5.89 -2.53 6.05
C LYS A 29 -4.89 -1.46 5.63
N LYS A 30 -3.94 -1.79 4.76
CA LYS A 30 -2.97 -0.84 4.21
C LYS A 30 -3.66 0.34 3.52
N TYR A 31 -4.71 0.09 2.75
CA TYR A 31 -5.53 1.12 2.10
C TYR A 31 -6.19 2.06 3.12
N THR A 32 -6.75 1.52 4.21
CA THR A 32 -7.31 2.34 5.29
C THR A 32 -6.27 3.26 5.90
N HIS A 33 -5.11 2.72 6.30
CA HIS A 33 -4.03 3.52 6.88
C HIS A 33 -3.47 4.56 5.90
N MET A 34 -3.33 4.21 4.62
CA MET A 34 -2.91 5.16 3.58
C MET A 34 -3.94 6.27 3.36
N SER A 35 -5.23 5.96 3.48
CA SER A 35 -6.31 6.94 3.40
C SER A 35 -6.26 7.91 4.58
N GLU A 36 -6.01 7.41 5.79
CA GLU A 36 -5.82 8.26 6.97
C GLU A 36 -4.57 9.14 6.85
N ILE A 37 -3.45 8.62 6.33
CA ILE A 37 -2.27 9.44 6.03
C ILE A 37 -2.62 10.56 5.05
N SER A 38 -3.39 10.27 4.00
CA SER A 38 -3.84 11.29 3.05
C SER A 38 -4.71 12.35 3.72
N ARG A 39 -5.63 11.94 4.60
CA ARG A 39 -6.52 12.85 5.35
C ARG A 39 -5.72 13.75 6.28
N LEU A 40 -4.84 13.16 7.11
CA LEU A 40 -3.99 13.88 8.05
C LEU A 40 -3.02 14.83 7.33
N THR A 41 -2.49 14.44 6.17
CA THR A 41 -1.62 15.32 5.35
C THR A 41 -2.40 16.55 4.83
N ASN A 42 -3.68 16.39 4.48
CA ASN A 42 -4.52 17.52 4.11
C ASN A 42 -4.87 18.41 5.31
N GLU A 43 -5.21 17.79 6.45
CA GLU A 43 -5.50 18.49 7.71
C GLU A 43 -4.30 19.33 8.15
N MET A 44 -3.08 18.78 8.11
CA MET A 44 -1.84 19.54 8.36
C MET A 44 -1.70 20.76 7.45
N ALA A 45 -2.03 20.64 6.16
CA ALA A 45 -1.94 21.76 5.22
C ALA A 45 -2.94 22.88 5.56
N GLU A 46 -4.12 22.53 6.06
CA GLU A 46 -5.14 23.47 6.53
C GLU A 46 -4.74 24.13 7.86
N GLU A 47 -4.26 23.36 8.83
CA GLU A 47 -3.79 23.88 10.12
C GLU A 47 -2.62 24.86 9.95
N LEU A 48 -1.67 24.53 9.09
CA LEU A 48 -0.55 25.42 8.73
C LEU A 48 -1.04 26.72 8.09
N SER A 49 -2.10 26.67 7.28
CA SER A 49 -2.68 27.87 6.68
C SER A 49 -3.31 28.82 7.71
N ARG A 50 -3.62 28.30 8.91
CA ARG A 50 -4.18 29.03 10.05
C ARG A 50 -3.13 29.39 11.11
N ASP A 51 -1.85 29.08 10.89
CA ASP A 51 -0.74 29.18 11.86
C ASP A 51 -1.03 28.45 13.19
N ASP A 52 -1.81 27.37 13.15
CA ASP A 52 -2.13 26.56 14.34
C ASP A 52 -1.05 25.51 14.58
N ARG A 53 0.04 25.94 15.21
CA ARG A 53 1.22 25.09 15.44
C ARG A 53 0.96 23.92 16.39
N VAL A 54 0.01 24.07 17.33
CA VAL A 54 -0.31 23.01 18.29
C VAL A 54 -1.01 21.86 17.57
N SER A 55 -2.02 22.18 16.76
CA SER A 55 -2.75 21.18 15.97
C SER A 55 -1.83 20.50 14.95
N VAL A 56 -0.96 21.25 14.26
CA VAL A 56 0.05 20.68 13.34
C VAL A 56 0.92 19.62 14.03
N GLN A 57 1.39 19.88 15.25
CA GLN A 57 2.24 18.93 15.96
C GLN A 57 1.48 17.65 16.37
N MET A 58 0.21 17.78 16.76
CA MET A 58 -0.65 16.63 17.04
C MET A 58 -0.91 15.80 15.79
N THR A 59 -1.31 16.45 14.68
CA THR A 59 -1.63 15.81 13.41
C THR A 59 -0.40 15.14 12.78
N LEU A 60 0.79 15.74 12.94
CA LEU A 60 2.05 15.11 12.55
C LEU A 60 2.32 13.81 13.33
N GLY A 61 2.05 13.79 14.64
CA GLY A 61 2.17 12.59 15.48
C GLY A 61 1.24 11.47 15.01
N MET A 62 -0.04 11.78 14.82
CA MET A 62 -1.04 10.83 14.29
C MET A 62 -0.63 10.27 12.92
N ARG A 63 -0.12 11.13 12.03
CA ARG A 63 0.38 10.70 10.72
C ARG A 63 1.57 9.75 10.85
N GLY A 64 2.46 9.99 11.81
CA GLY A 64 3.58 9.10 12.13
C GLY A 64 3.12 7.71 12.56
N GLU A 65 2.09 7.62 13.41
CA GLU A 65 1.51 6.34 13.83
C GLU A 65 0.90 5.57 12.65
N GLU A 66 0.16 6.23 11.77
CA GLU A 66 -0.42 5.59 10.58
C GLU A 66 0.66 5.11 9.59
N LEU A 67 1.76 5.85 9.45
CA LEU A 67 2.91 5.42 8.64
C LEU A 67 3.54 4.13 9.18
N GLU A 68 3.64 3.98 10.49
CA GLU A 68 4.15 2.75 11.09
C GLU A 68 3.21 1.55 10.83
N LYS A 69 1.90 1.76 10.93
CA LYS A 69 0.90 0.73 10.58
C LYS A 69 0.98 0.30 9.11
N VAL A 70 1.28 1.23 8.19
CA VAL A 70 1.55 0.89 6.78
C VAL A 70 2.80 0.03 6.65
N ARG A 71 3.90 0.36 7.37
CA ARG A 71 5.13 -0.46 7.35
C ARG A 71 4.91 -1.87 7.88
N GLU A 72 4.09 -2.02 8.93
CA GLU A 72 3.70 -3.34 9.41
C GLU A 72 2.94 -4.16 8.37
N CYS A 73 2.04 -3.51 7.61
CA CYS A 73 1.33 -4.15 6.51
C CYS A 73 2.31 -4.59 5.41
N ASP A 74 3.29 -3.75 5.06
CA ASP A 74 4.32 -4.06 4.07
C ASP A 74 5.20 -5.24 4.50
N HIS A 75 5.59 -5.28 5.77
CA HIS A 75 6.33 -6.40 6.32
C HIS A 75 5.53 -7.71 6.23
N LYS A 76 4.24 -7.68 6.61
CA LYS A 76 3.36 -8.85 6.51
C LYS A 76 3.21 -9.31 5.06
N LEU A 77 2.95 -8.38 4.13
CA LEU A 77 2.86 -8.70 2.69
C LEU A 77 4.14 -9.34 2.17
N HIS A 78 5.31 -8.81 2.54
CA HIS A 78 6.60 -9.36 2.14
C HIS A 78 6.77 -10.82 2.60
N LEU A 79 6.37 -11.13 3.84
CA LEU A 79 6.43 -12.50 4.36
C LEU A 79 5.52 -13.45 3.56
N PHE A 80 4.29 -13.03 3.26
CA PHE A 80 3.37 -13.84 2.43
C PHE A 80 3.92 -14.03 1.01
N ILE A 81 4.35 -12.97 0.35
CA ILE A 81 4.87 -13.03 -1.03
C ILE A 81 6.14 -13.91 -1.11
N SER A 82 6.95 -13.94 -0.04
CA SER A 82 8.15 -14.78 0.02
C SER A 82 7.84 -16.27 0.16
N SER A 83 6.64 -16.64 0.64
CA SER A 83 6.24 -18.03 0.87
C SER A 83 5.40 -18.64 -0.26
N VAL A 84 5.04 -17.87 -1.29
CA VAL A 84 4.22 -18.36 -2.43
C VAL A 84 5.08 -18.90 -3.58
N PRO A 85 4.49 -19.73 -4.48
CA PRO A 85 5.16 -20.20 -5.71
C PRO A 85 5.67 -19.05 -6.60
N PRO A 86 6.70 -19.29 -7.42
CA PRO A 86 7.33 -18.26 -8.26
C PRO A 86 6.36 -17.51 -9.18
N GLU A 87 5.43 -18.21 -9.81
CA GLU A 87 4.47 -17.66 -10.77
C GLU A 87 3.53 -16.64 -10.09
N LEU A 88 2.95 -17.05 -8.95
CA LEU A 88 2.10 -16.16 -8.16
C LEU A 88 2.90 -14.99 -7.56
N ARG A 89 4.16 -15.23 -7.16
CA ARG A 89 5.05 -14.19 -6.65
C ARG A 89 5.31 -13.10 -7.68
N GLU A 90 5.60 -13.50 -8.91
CA GLU A 90 5.85 -12.58 -10.03
C GLU A 90 4.63 -11.70 -10.28
N TRP A 91 3.45 -12.33 -10.43
CA TRP A 91 2.21 -11.58 -10.62
C TRP A 91 1.90 -10.63 -9.45
N LEU A 92 1.98 -11.10 -8.20
CA LEU A 92 1.75 -10.26 -7.02
C LEU A 92 2.72 -9.06 -6.99
N THR A 93 3.99 -9.30 -7.32
CA THR A 93 5.02 -8.25 -7.33
C THR A 93 4.69 -7.17 -8.37
N ASP A 94 4.24 -7.59 -9.56
CA ASP A 94 3.89 -6.65 -10.63
C ASP A 94 2.62 -5.87 -10.31
N VAL A 95 1.58 -6.53 -9.78
CA VAL A 95 0.35 -5.87 -9.33
C VAL A 95 0.64 -4.82 -8.26
N LEU A 96 1.44 -5.16 -7.24
CA LEU A 96 1.78 -4.23 -6.16
C LEU A 96 2.69 -3.08 -6.61
N LYS A 97 3.45 -3.25 -7.70
CA LYS A 97 4.21 -2.17 -8.35
C LYS A 97 3.35 -1.33 -9.30
N GLY A 98 2.08 -1.68 -9.50
CA GLY A 98 1.17 -1.01 -10.44
C GLY A 98 1.49 -1.31 -11.91
N LYS A 99 2.17 -2.43 -12.19
CA LYS A 99 2.50 -2.92 -13.54
C LYS A 99 1.62 -4.08 -13.97
N GLY A 100 1.07 -4.83 -13.01
CA GLY A 100 0.22 -6.00 -13.26
C GLY A 100 -1.25 -5.63 -13.47
N SER A 101 -1.94 -6.47 -14.24
CA SER A 101 -3.40 -6.42 -14.42
C SER A 101 -4.09 -7.58 -13.69
N SER A 102 -5.41 -7.52 -13.62
CA SER A 102 -6.22 -8.67 -13.20
C SER A 102 -5.90 -9.86 -14.11
N SER A 103 -5.63 -11.01 -13.50
CA SER A 103 -5.46 -12.27 -14.23
C SER A 103 -6.71 -13.12 -14.03
N GLU A 104 -7.25 -13.67 -15.12
CA GLU A 104 -8.35 -14.65 -15.07
C GLU A 104 -7.95 -15.90 -14.28
N GLU A 105 -6.65 -16.22 -14.23
CA GLU A 105 -6.05 -17.33 -13.48
C GLU A 105 -6.35 -17.27 -11.97
N TYR A 106 -6.48 -16.06 -11.41
CA TYR A 106 -6.63 -15.85 -9.97
C TYR A 106 -8.05 -15.41 -9.56
N GLY A 107 -9.00 -15.47 -10.49
CA GLY A 107 -10.41 -15.27 -10.23
C GLY A 107 -10.77 -13.93 -9.57
N LYS A 108 -11.80 -13.96 -8.71
CA LYS A 108 -12.36 -12.77 -8.07
C LYS A 108 -11.42 -12.21 -7.00
N GLU A 109 -10.71 -13.09 -6.32
CA GLU A 109 -9.76 -12.77 -5.26
C GLU A 109 -8.54 -12.05 -5.83
N GLY A 110 -8.00 -12.52 -6.96
CA GLY A 110 -6.93 -11.82 -7.67
C GLY A 110 -7.37 -10.45 -8.21
N SER A 111 -8.61 -10.35 -8.68
CA SER A 111 -9.20 -9.07 -9.10
C SER A 111 -9.34 -8.09 -7.92
N LEU A 112 -9.72 -8.59 -6.74
CA LEU A 112 -9.79 -7.79 -5.51
C LEU A 112 -8.40 -7.26 -5.10
N VAL A 113 -7.38 -8.12 -5.11
CA VAL A 113 -5.99 -7.73 -4.85
C VAL A 113 -5.53 -6.63 -5.80
N THR A 114 -5.79 -6.80 -7.10
CA THR A 114 -5.42 -5.80 -8.13
C THR A 114 -6.09 -4.46 -7.87
N ARG A 115 -7.40 -4.46 -7.61
CA ARG A 115 -8.17 -3.25 -7.32
C ARG A 115 -7.65 -2.53 -6.07
N LEU A 116 -7.33 -3.26 -5.01
CA LEU A 116 -6.78 -2.67 -3.78
C LEU A 116 -5.40 -2.07 -4.01
N ALA A 117 -4.53 -2.74 -4.78
CA ALA A 117 -3.21 -2.22 -5.13
C ALA A 117 -3.31 -0.89 -5.90
N VAL A 118 -4.21 -0.81 -6.90
CA VAL A 118 -4.49 0.43 -7.65
C VAL A 118 -5.01 1.53 -6.72
N ASN A 119 -5.96 1.21 -5.84
CA ASN A 119 -6.53 2.18 -4.91
C ASN A 119 -5.48 2.74 -3.94
N ILE A 120 -4.62 1.89 -3.38
CA ILE A 120 -3.51 2.33 -2.51
C ILE A 120 -2.60 3.29 -3.28
N ARG A 121 -2.26 2.95 -4.52
CA ARG A 121 -1.41 3.80 -5.37
C ARG A 121 -2.05 5.17 -5.61
N ASN A 122 -3.34 5.22 -5.96
CA ASN A 122 -4.05 6.47 -6.19
C ASN A 122 -4.06 7.37 -4.94
N VAL A 123 -4.29 6.79 -3.76
CA VAL A 123 -4.24 7.54 -2.50
C VAL A 123 -2.83 8.04 -2.21
N TRP A 124 -1.81 7.21 -2.48
CA TRP A 124 -0.42 7.63 -2.35
C TRP A 124 -0.06 8.79 -3.29
N GLU A 125 -0.42 8.72 -4.57
CA GLU A 125 -0.18 9.79 -5.54
C GLU A 125 -0.89 11.10 -5.15
N LYS A 126 -2.13 11.01 -4.67
CA LYS A 126 -2.86 12.14 -4.10
C LYS A 126 -2.14 12.72 -2.88
N THR A 127 -1.72 11.87 -1.95
CA THR A 127 -0.99 12.28 -0.73
C THR A 127 0.29 13.02 -1.10
N MET A 128 1.06 12.49 -2.06
CA MET A 128 2.30 13.12 -2.54
C MET A 128 2.07 14.48 -3.20
N THR A 129 0.93 14.64 -3.88
CA THR A 129 0.56 15.94 -4.47
C THR A 129 0.31 16.99 -3.38
N ILE A 130 -0.44 16.62 -2.33
CA ILE A 130 -0.73 17.50 -1.18
C ILE A 130 0.56 17.83 -0.42
N ASP A 131 1.35 16.81 -0.08
CA ASP A 131 2.61 16.95 0.65
C ASP A 131 3.59 17.89 -0.10
N ARG A 132 3.74 17.68 -1.42
CA ARG A 132 4.56 18.55 -2.28
C ARG A 132 4.09 19.99 -2.26
N HIS A 133 2.79 20.24 -2.41
CA HIS A 133 2.25 21.58 -2.42
C HIS A 133 2.45 22.29 -1.06
N MET A 134 2.16 21.58 0.02
CA MET A 134 2.36 22.05 1.40
C MET A 134 3.83 22.38 1.64
N ASN A 135 4.75 21.47 1.31
CA ASN A 135 6.18 21.62 1.56
C ASN A 135 6.78 22.81 0.77
N LYS A 136 6.39 22.97 -0.51
CA LYS A 136 6.81 24.13 -1.33
C LYS A 136 6.28 25.46 -0.79
N ARG A 137 5.05 25.49 -0.26
CA ARG A 137 4.48 26.71 0.35
C ARG A 137 5.20 27.11 1.63
N LEU A 138 5.60 26.15 2.46
CA LEU A 138 6.25 26.43 3.74
C LEU A 138 7.73 26.78 3.59
N ALA A 139 8.46 26.01 2.81
CA ALA A 139 9.92 26.08 2.76
C ALA A 139 10.45 26.81 1.52
N GLY A 140 9.61 27.09 0.52
CA GLY A 140 10.02 27.79 -0.69
C GLY A 140 11.21 27.09 -1.36
N ALA A 141 12.34 27.80 -1.47
CA ALA A 141 13.58 27.27 -2.02
C ALA A 141 14.18 26.11 -1.21
N ASP A 142 13.93 26.07 0.10
CA ASP A 142 14.38 24.99 1.00
C ASP A 142 13.43 23.79 1.01
N SER A 143 12.44 23.75 0.12
CA SER A 143 11.54 22.62 -0.02
C SER A 143 12.28 21.34 -0.35
N PHE A 144 11.85 20.24 0.27
CA PHE A 144 12.29 18.89 -0.04
C PHE A 144 12.09 18.52 -1.52
N TYR A 145 11.14 19.18 -2.20
CA TYR A 145 10.77 18.91 -3.60
C TYR A 145 11.31 19.95 -4.59
N THR A 146 12.27 20.78 -4.19
CA THR A 146 13.03 21.61 -5.14
C THR A 146 14.08 20.72 -5.80
N ASP A 147 14.08 20.65 -7.12
CA ASP A 147 15.14 19.97 -7.86
C ASP A 147 16.47 20.67 -7.56
N ARG A 148 17.41 19.94 -6.95
CA ARG A 148 18.79 20.38 -6.72
C ARG A 148 19.67 19.99 -7.89
#